data_AF-A0A8T2FCY9-F1
#
_entry.id   AF-A0A8T2FCY9-F1
#
_cell.length_a   1.000
_cell.length_b   1.000
_cell.length_c   1.000
_cell.angle_alpha   90.00
_cell.angle_beta   90.00
_cell.angle_gamma   90.00
#
_symmetry.space_group_name_H-M   'P 1'
#
loop_
_entity.id
_entity.type
_entity.pdbx_description
1 polymer ?
#
loop_
_entity_poly.entity_id
_entity_poly.type
_entity_poly.pdbx_seq_one_letter_code
_entity_poly.pdbx_strand_id
1 'polypeptide(L)'
;MKSEQCCLCVRLGRRVRICNLTTKQLLRKVWEVSKEDGQMRSEHQVLVLGPGAYWRSTYSNAPPPPHRPFSQGISINGMLYYGAAWVDANKCVLVSFDLTFEEFNLIELPVEAGIIWHSYRANLVNYRDKLAIFEYSKLAVDASVDLRVMEDVKKKKKWSKKNFGLAT
;
A
#
# COMPACT_ATOMS: atom_id res chain seq x y z
N MET A 1 9.54 22.88 -8.98
CA MET A 1 8.65 22.04 -9.82
C MET A 1 8.44 20.72 -9.10
N LYS A 2 7.20 20.31 -8.82
CA LYS A 2 6.93 18.96 -8.30
C LYS A 2 7.11 18.01 -9.48
N SER A 3 8.15 17.17 -9.46
CA SER A 3 8.28 16.10 -10.45
C SER A 3 7.14 15.11 -10.22
N GLU A 4 6.26 14.94 -11.20
CA GLU A 4 5.29 13.85 -11.17
C GLU A 4 6.06 12.53 -11.23
N GLN A 5 6.11 11.81 -10.10
CA GLN A 5 6.63 10.45 -10.07
C GLN A 5 5.53 9.53 -10.60
N CYS A 6 5.68 9.07 -11.84
CA CYS A 6 4.79 8.08 -12.43
C CYS A 6 5.15 6.70 -11.91
N CYS A 7 4.42 6.25 -10.88
CA CYS A 7 4.60 4.92 -10.31
C CYS A 7 3.40 4.01 -10.62
N LEU A 8 3.68 2.86 -11.21
CA LEU A 8 2.70 1.79 -11.42
C LEU A 8 2.89 0.71 -10.35
N CYS A 9 1.89 0.50 -9.51
CA CYS A 9 1.89 -0.61 -8.55
C CYS A 9 0.88 -1.67 -8.99
N VAL A 10 1.35 -2.89 -9.21
CA VAL A 10 0.50 -4.02 -9.59
C VAL A 10 0.69 -5.17 -8.60
N ARG A 11 -0.42 -5.61 -8.00
CA ARG A 11 -0.48 -6.85 -7.24
C ARG A 11 -0.81 -8.02 -8.18
N LEU A 12 0.10 -8.98 -8.28
CA LEU A 12 -0.06 -10.23 -9.04
C LEU A 12 0.06 -11.43 -8.08
N GLY A 13 -1.06 -11.87 -7.53
CA GLY A 13 -1.09 -12.97 -6.56
C GLY A 13 -0.25 -12.67 -5.32
N ARG A 14 0.87 -13.40 -5.15
CA ARG A 14 1.83 -13.25 -4.04
C ARG A 14 2.95 -12.23 -4.29
N ARG A 15 2.90 -11.53 -5.42
CA ARG A 15 3.93 -10.55 -5.81
C ARG A 15 3.32 -9.16 -5.87
N VAL A 16 4.06 -8.18 -5.39
CA VAL A 16 3.79 -6.76 -5.65
C VAL A 16 4.96 -6.24 -6.47
N ARG A 17 4.65 -5.61 -7.59
CA ARG A 17 5.62 -4.95 -8.46
C ARG A 17 5.30 -3.47 -8.50
N ILE A 18 6.29 -2.65 -8.20
CA ILE A 18 6.17 -1.19 -8.25
C ILE A 18 7.21 -0.71 -9.24
N CYS A 19 6.74 -0.20 -10.38
CA CYS A 19 7.59 0.41 -11.38
C CYS A 19 7.58 1.92 -11.18
N ASN A 20 8.71 2.51 -10.83
CA ASN A 20 8.94 3.94 -10.85
C ASN A 20 9.54 4.31 -12.22
N LEU A 21 8.72 4.90 -13.09
CA LEU A 21 9.12 5.26 -14.45
C LEU A 21 10.08 6.46 -14.46
N THR A 22 10.04 7.30 -13.42
CA THR A 22 10.91 8.47 -13.28
C THR A 22 12.33 8.06 -12.95
N THR A 23 12.52 7.17 -11.98
CA THR A 23 13.86 6.66 -11.61
C THR A 23 14.29 5.46 -12.43
N LYS A 24 13.40 4.94 -13.29
CA LYS A 24 13.57 3.69 -14.03
C LYS A 24 13.91 2.52 -13.10
N GLN A 25 13.21 2.44 -11.97
CA GLN A 25 13.40 1.38 -10.98
C GLN A 25 12.16 0.50 -10.90
N LEU A 26 12.35 -0.79 -10.69
CA LEU A 26 11.29 -1.75 -10.41
C LEU A 26 11.54 -2.37 -9.03
N LEU A 27 10.74 -1.97 -8.04
CA LEU A 27 10.70 -2.67 -6.76
C LEU A 27 9.84 -3.94 -6.92
N ARG A 28 10.47 -5.07 -6.65
CA ARG A 28 9.84 -6.38 -6.55
C ARG A 28 9.74 -6.75 -5.08
N LYS A 29 8.51 -6.97 -4.62
CA LYS A 29 8.23 -7.60 -3.33
C LYS A 29 7.66 -8.98 -3.56
N VAL A 30 8.25 -9.97 -2.91
CA VAL A 30 7.74 -11.35 -2.85
C VAL A 30 7.49 -11.70 -1.40
N TRP A 31 6.39 -12.41 -1.15
CA TRP A 31 6.16 -13.03 0.14
C TRP A 31 5.85 -14.51 -0.05
N GLU A 32 6.38 -15.31 0.86
CA GLU A 32 6.21 -16.76 0.87
C GLU A 32 5.93 -17.21 2.30
N VAL A 33 5.05 -18.20 2.43
CA VAL A 33 4.82 -18.89 3.69
C VAL A 33 5.52 -20.23 3.56
N SER A 34 6.50 -20.48 4.41
CA SER A 34 7.18 -21.75 4.49
C SER A 34 6.19 -22.85 4.84
N LYS A 35 6.28 -23.99 4.15
CA LYS A 35 5.40 -25.13 4.39
C LYS A 35 5.81 -25.91 5.65
N GLU A 36 7.05 -25.77 6.09
CA GLU A 36 7.65 -26.58 7.15
C GLU A 36 7.32 -26.01 8.54
N ASP A 37 7.52 -24.70 8.73
CA ASP A 37 7.33 -24.00 9.99
C ASP A 37 6.16 -23.00 9.96
N GLY A 38 5.49 -22.84 8.81
CA GLY A 38 4.44 -21.84 8.64
C GLY A 38 4.94 -20.38 8.66
N GLN A 39 6.25 -20.16 8.71
CA GLN A 39 6.81 -18.82 8.87
C GLN A 39 6.71 -18.04 7.56
N MET A 40 6.27 -16.78 7.64
CA MET A 40 6.24 -15.91 6.47
C MET A 40 7.56 -15.18 6.30
N ARG A 41 8.14 -15.29 5.09
CA ARG A 41 9.32 -14.52 4.68
C ARG A 41 8.92 -13.50 3.63
N SER A 42 9.53 -12.33 3.68
CA SER A 42 9.35 -11.29 2.68
C SER A 42 10.69 -10.82 2.15
N GLU A 43 10.82 -10.81 0.83
CA GLU A 43 11.99 -10.30 0.14
C GLU A 43 11.63 -9.02 -0.62
N HIS A 44 12.51 -8.02 -0.56
CA HIS A 44 12.37 -6.74 -1.22
C HIS A 44 13.63 -6.49 -2.06
N GLN A 45 13.47 -6.42 -3.38
CA GLN A 45 14.56 -6.18 -4.31
C GLN A 45 14.21 -5.03 -5.25
N VAL A 46 15.18 -4.18 -5.56
CA VAL A 46 15.07 -3.11 -6.55
C VAL A 46 15.87 -3.52 -7.79
N LEU A 47 15.20 -3.58 -8.94
CA LEU A 47 15.84 -3.65 -10.25
C LEU A 47 16.03 -2.24 -10.77
N VAL A 48 17.28 -1.86 -11.05
CA VAL A 48 17.60 -0.61 -11.73
C VAL A 48 17.63 -0.89 -13.24
N LEU A 49 16.79 -0.19 -14.02
CA LEU A 49 16.67 -0.39 -15.45
C LEU A 49 17.65 0.51 -16.23
N GLY A 50 18.25 -0.04 -17.27
CA GLY A 50 19.22 0.63 -18.15
C GLY A 50 20.09 -0.40 -18.88
N PRO A 51 21.06 0.02 -19.72
CA PRO A 51 22.09 -0.87 -20.23
C PRO A 51 22.84 -1.50 -19.05
N GLY A 52 22.81 -2.83 -18.92
CA GLY A 52 23.39 -3.53 -17.77
C GLY A 52 22.49 -3.56 -16.53
N ALA A 53 21.16 -3.60 -16.69
CA ALA A 53 20.19 -3.70 -15.61
C ALA A 53 20.58 -4.75 -14.55
N TYR A 54 20.46 -4.39 -13.28
CA TYR A 54 20.91 -5.23 -12.16
C TYR A 54 19.95 -5.16 -10.97
N TRP A 55 19.93 -6.24 -10.20
CA TRP A 55 19.18 -6.34 -8.96
C TRP A 55 20.04 -5.92 -7.77
N ARG A 56 19.44 -5.20 -6.82
CA ARG A 56 20.04 -4.94 -5.51
C ARG A 56 18.98 -4.96 -4.41
N SER A 57 19.44 -5.11 -3.17
CA SER A 57 18.61 -4.87 -1.99
C SER A 57 18.23 -3.40 -1.88
N THR A 58 17.12 -3.12 -1.19
CA THR A 58 16.77 -1.75 -0.76
C THR A 58 17.85 -1.20 0.16
N TYR A 59 18.05 0.13 0.16
CA TYR A 59 19.01 0.77 1.07
C TYR A 59 18.61 0.72 2.55
N SER A 60 17.38 0.32 2.87
CA SER A 60 16.91 0.23 4.26
C SER A 60 17.68 -0.82 5.08
N ASN A 61 18.17 -0.40 6.25
CA ASN A 61 18.79 -1.27 7.24
C ASN A 61 17.78 -2.11 8.05
N ALA A 62 16.48 -1.77 7.98
CA ALA A 62 15.41 -2.47 8.66
C ALA A 62 14.31 -2.86 7.67
N PRO A 63 14.18 -4.14 7.29
CA PRO A 63 13.05 -4.58 6.48
C PRO A 63 11.75 -4.40 7.27
N PRO A 64 10.63 -4.05 6.62
CA PRO A 64 9.36 -3.99 7.32
C PRO A 64 8.99 -5.38 7.85
N PRO A 65 8.25 -5.47 8.98
CA PRO A 65 7.74 -6.73 9.48
C PRO A 65 7.04 -7.54 8.38
N PRO A 66 7.11 -8.88 8.42
CA PRO A 66 6.43 -9.74 7.46
C PRO A 66 4.95 -9.38 7.36
N HIS A 67 4.51 -9.00 6.15
CA HIS A 67 3.12 -8.68 5.87
C HIS A 67 2.67 -9.13 4.48
N ARG A 68 1.38 -9.48 4.39
CA ARG A 68 0.74 -9.91 3.15
C ARG A 68 -0.03 -8.76 2.52
N PRO A 69 0.31 -8.30 1.31
CA PRO A 69 -0.43 -7.26 0.59
C PRO A 69 -1.80 -7.76 0.10
N PHE A 70 -2.83 -6.94 0.25
CA PHE A 70 -4.21 -7.26 -0.12
C PHE A 70 -4.85 -6.24 -1.05
N SER A 71 -4.53 -4.94 -0.91
CA SER A 71 -5.04 -3.91 -1.83
C SER A 71 -4.16 -3.78 -3.07
N GLN A 72 -4.66 -3.05 -4.07
CA GLN A 72 -3.76 -2.45 -5.06
C GLN A 72 -3.01 -1.29 -4.40
N GLY A 73 -1.79 -1.03 -4.86
CA GLY A 73 -1.02 0.11 -4.37
C GLY A 73 -1.28 1.36 -5.20
N ILE A 74 -1.11 2.52 -4.59
CA ILE A 74 -1.20 3.83 -5.24
C ILE A 74 0.00 4.68 -4.88
N SER A 75 0.40 5.59 -5.76
CA SER A 75 1.45 6.57 -5.49
C SER A 75 0.85 7.95 -5.32
N ILE A 76 1.26 8.65 -4.26
CA ILE A 76 0.86 10.03 -3.97
C ILE A 76 2.11 10.77 -3.49
N ASN A 77 2.47 11.86 -4.17
CA ASN A 77 3.56 12.76 -3.76
C ASN A 77 4.89 12.04 -3.44
N GLY A 78 5.27 11.04 -4.25
CA GLY A 78 6.52 10.28 -4.09
C GLY A 78 6.53 9.24 -2.96
N MET A 79 5.37 8.99 -2.37
CA MET A 79 5.14 7.88 -1.45
C MET A 79 4.23 6.86 -2.12
N LEU A 80 4.61 5.58 -2.09
CA LEU A 80 3.73 4.49 -2.44
C LEU A 80 2.96 4.05 -1.19
N TYR A 81 1.68 3.73 -1.35
CA TYR A 81 0.84 3.15 -0.31
C TYR A 81 0.16 1.87 -0.79
N TYR A 82 0.06 0.86 0.08
CA TYR A 82 -0.79 -0.31 -0.13
C TYR A 82 -1.28 -0.89 1.20
N GLY A 83 -2.47 -1.48 1.19
CA GLY A 83 -3.07 -2.19 2.30
C GLY A 83 -2.53 -3.62 2.41
N ALA A 84 -2.20 -4.02 3.64
CA ALA A 84 -1.67 -5.33 3.97
C ALA A 84 -2.24 -5.87 5.28
N ALA A 85 -2.09 -7.17 5.53
CA ALA A 85 -2.26 -7.75 6.85
C ALA A 85 -0.89 -8.05 7.46
N TRP A 86 -0.67 -7.57 8.68
CA TRP A 86 0.45 -7.95 9.50
C TRP A 86 0.17 -9.32 10.10
N VAL A 87 1.01 -10.30 9.74
CA VAL A 87 0.73 -11.72 10.00
C VAL A 87 0.76 -12.05 11.49
N ASP A 88 1.76 -11.56 12.21
CA ASP A 88 1.95 -11.90 13.63
C ASP A 88 0.87 -11.28 14.55
N ALA A 89 0.21 -10.22 14.09
CA ALA A 89 -0.79 -9.48 14.85
C ALA A 89 -2.23 -9.68 14.35
N ASN A 90 -2.44 -10.48 13.28
CA ASN A 90 -3.72 -10.64 12.58
C ASN A 90 -4.43 -9.28 12.31
N LYS A 91 -3.65 -8.24 11.98
CA LYS A 91 -4.11 -6.85 11.95
C LYS A 91 -3.95 -6.26 10.55
N CYS A 92 -5.00 -5.61 10.04
CA CYS A 92 -4.89 -4.82 8.81
C CYS A 92 -4.09 -3.54 9.06
N VAL A 93 -3.14 -3.27 8.18
CA VAL A 93 -2.25 -2.10 8.22
C VAL A 93 -2.18 -1.47 6.84
N LEU A 94 -1.80 -0.20 6.80
CA LEU A 94 -1.27 0.44 5.62
C LEU A 94 0.24 0.34 5.64
N VAL A 95 0.83 0.07 4.48
CA VAL A 95 2.26 0.11 4.28
C VAL A 95 2.54 1.27 3.35
N SER A 96 3.49 2.10 3.74
CA SER A 96 4.04 3.13 2.86
C SER A 96 5.48 2.83 2.51
N PHE A 97 5.89 3.17 1.29
CA PHE A 97 7.26 3.04 0.80
C PHE A 97 7.70 4.37 0.19
N ASP A 98 8.73 4.98 0.78
CA ASP A 98 9.31 6.21 0.29
C ASP A 98 10.14 5.91 -0.95
N LEU A 99 9.76 6.48 -2.09
CA LEU A 99 10.42 6.20 -3.37
C LEU A 99 11.79 6.89 -3.50
N THR A 100 12.09 7.86 -2.64
CA THR A 100 13.35 8.59 -2.63
C THR A 100 14.36 7.90 -1.75
N PHE A 101 13.96 7.53 -0.53
CA PHE A 101 14.84 6.90 0.46
C PHE A 101 14.79 5.37 0.45
N GLU A 102 13.84 4.78 -0.28
CA GLU A 102 13.58 3.34 -0.32
C GLU A 102 13.27 2.74 1.06
N GLU A 103 12.53 3.49 1.87
CA GLU A 103 12.19 3.11 3.25
C GLU A 103 10.73 2.70 3.39
N PHE A 104 10.51 1.60 4.10
CA PHE A 104 9.16 1.14 4.45
C PHE A 104 8.71 1.67 5.79
N ASN A 105 7.41 1.98 5.88
CA ASN A 105 6.77 2.38 7.13
C ASN A 105 5.42 1.67 7.29
N LEU A 106 5.05 1.35 8.54
CA LEU A 106 3.76 0.77 8.89
C LEU A 106 2.82 1.81 9.51
N ILE A 107 1.66 1.95 8.89
CA ILE A 107 0.60 2.87 9.29
C ILE A 107 -0.57 2.05 9.81
N GLU A 108 -0.70 1.99 11.14
CA GLU A 108 -1.91 1.48 11.78
C GLU A 108 -3.19 2.16 11.27
N LEU A 109 -4.21 1.33 11.10
CA LEU A 109 -5.56 1.77 10.74
C LEU A 109 -6.36 2.10 12.01
N PRO A 110 -7.33 3.03 11.93
CA PRO A 110 -8.24 3.31 13.03
C PRO A 110 -9.02 2.04 13.40
N VAL A 111 -9.09 1.68 14.69
CA VAL A 111 -9.70 0.41 15.13
C VAL A 111 -11.21 0.43 14.91
N GLU A 112 -11.85 1.57 15.20
CA GLU A 112 -13.25 1.85 14.93
C GLU A 112 -13.61 1.75 13.43
N ALA A 113 -12.59 1.59 12.57
CA ALA A 113 -12.79 1.49 11.16
C ALA A 113 -13.19 0.12 10.67
N GLY A 114 -12.84 -0.94 11.40
CA GLY A 114 -13.11 -2.31 10.97
C GLY A 114 -12.61 -2.62 9.56
N ILE A 115 -11.58 -1.91 9.05
CA ILE A 115 -11.12 -2.06 7.67
C ILE A 115 -10.57 -3.45 7.47
N ILE A 116 -11.18 -4.17 6.54
CA ILE A 116 -10.72 -5.46 6.05
C ILE A 116 -10.31 -5.28 4.59
N TRP A 117 -9.01 -5.43 4.32
CA TRP A 117 -8.51 -5.35 2.96
C TRP A 117 -9.00 -6.53 2.14
N HIS A 118 -9.92 -6.26 1.21
CA HIS A 118 -10.38 -7.25 0.25
C HIS A 118 -10.72 -6.56 -1.07
N SER A 119 -10.48 -7.25 -2.19
CA SER A 119 -10.67 -6.73 -3.55
C SER A 119 -12.11 -6.38 -3.91
N TYR A 120 -13.09 -6.68 -3.04
CA TYR A 120 -14.50 -6.31 -3.20
C TYR A 120 -15.05 -5.48 -2.03
N ARG A 121 -14.20 -5.04 -1.09
CA ARG A 121 -14.64 -4.28 0.10
C ARG A 121 -14.00 -2.91 0.20
N ALA A 122 -12.69 -2.84 0.02
CA ALA A 122 -11.94 -1.61 0.23
C ALA A 122 -10.72 -1.53 -0.68
N ASN A 123 -10.44 -0.33 -1.18
CA ASN A 123 -9.21 -0.03 -1.92
C ASN A 123 -8.67 1.36 -1.54
N LEU A 124 -7.48 1.69 -2.01
CA LEU A 124 -6.89 3.01 -1.83
C LEU A 124 -7.20 3.91 -3.01
N VAL A 125 -7.44 5.19 -2.72
CA VAL A 125 -7.63 6.22 -3.73
C VAL A 125 -6.88 7.49 -3.33
N ASN A 126 -6.47 8.27 -4.34
CA ASN A 126 -6.00 9.63 -4.13
C ASN A 126 -7.22 10.56 -4.10
N TYR A 127 -7.53 11.11 -2.93
CA TYR A 127 -8.59 12.10 -2.75
C TYR A 127 -7.98 13.48 -2.49
N ARG A 128 -7.90 14.31 -3.53
CA ARG A 128 -7.39 15.69 -3.44
C ARG A 128 -5.98 15.75 -2.82
N ASP A 129 -5.06 14.96 -3.37
CA ASP A 129 -3.67 14.80 -2.92
C ASP A 129 -3.51 14.20 -1.51
N LYS A 130 -4.59 13.63 -0.96
CA LYS A 130 -4.58 12.90 0.30
C LYS A 130 -4.83 11.42 0.05
N LEU A 131 -4.14 10.58 0.82
CA LEU A 131 -4.44 9.17 0.88
C LEU A 131 -5.83 8.97 1.47
N ALA A 132 -6.66 8.20 0.79
CA ALA A 132 -7.95 7.80 1.32
C ALA A 132 -8.23 6.31 1.10
N ILE A 133 -8.96 5.74 2.05
CA ILE A 133 -9.51 4.38 1.97
C ILE A 133 -10.94 4.52 1.44
N PHE A 134 -11.17 3.92 0.28
CA PHE A 134 -12.47 3.85 -0.36
C PHE A 134 -13.12 2.50 -0.04
N GLU A 135 -14.10 2.53 0.86
CA GLU A 135 -14.87 1.38 1.29
C GLU A 135 -16.23 1.35 0.57
N TYR A 136 -16.44 0.30 -0.21
CA TYR A 136 -17.62 0.13 -1.07
C TYR A 136 -18.36 -1.18 -0.77
N SER A 137 -18.13 -1.74 0.42
CA SER A 137 -18.82 -2.94 0.91
C SER A 137 -20.34 -2.76 1.03
N LYS A 138 -20.81 -1.52 1.21
CA LYS A 138 -22.24 -1.16 1.33
C LYS A 138 -22.90 -0.80 0.00
N LEU A 139 -22.10 -0.64 -1.06
CA LEU A 139 -22.57 -0.15 -2.35
C LEU A 139 -23.74 -0.98 -2.91
N ALA A 140 -23.70 -2.30 -2.75
CA ALA A 140 -24.76 -3.19 -3.22
C ALA A 140 -26.03 -3.21 -2.33
N VAL A 141 -25.94 -2.72 -1.10
CA VAL A 141 -27.01 -2.79 -0.09
C VAL A 141 -27.80 -1.49 -0.01
N ASP A 142 -27.10 -0.35 0.08
CA ASP A 142 -27.71 0.96 0.33
C ASP A 142 -27.23 2.04 -0.65
N ALA A 143 -26.59 1.64 -1.75
CA ALA A 143 -26.00 2.54 -2.75
C ALA A 143 -25.03 3.57 -2.14
N SER A 144 -24.42 3.27 -0.99
CA SER A 144 -23.48 4.18 -0.33
C SER A 144 -22.05 3.66 -0.30
N VAL A 145 -21.12 4.61 -0.18
CA VAL A 145 -19.69 4.37 -0.02
C VAL A 145 -19.14 5.23 1.11
N ASP A 146 -18.22 4.65 1.88
CA ASP A 146 -17.52 5.33 2.96
C ASP A 146 -16.09 5.66 2.50
N LEU A 147 -15.68 6.92 2.64
CA LEU A 147 -14.32 7.37 2.37
C LEU A 147 -13.65 7.78 3.68
N ARG A 148 -12.49 7.20 3.97
CA ARG A 148 -11.65 7.60 5.11
C ARG A 148 -10.41 8.31 4.61
N VAL A 149 -10.33 9.62 4.84
CA VAL A 149 -9.25 10.47 4.34
C VAL A 149 -8.21 10.66 5.44
N MET A 150 -6.94 10.43 5.11
CA MET A 150 -5.82 10.68 6.00
C MET A 150 -5.49 12.19 5.99
N GLU A 151 -5.71 12.87 7.11
CA GLU A 151 -5.57 14.33 7.19
C GLU A 151 -4.13 14.78 7.43
N ASP A 152 -3.36 14.01 8.21
CA ASP A 152 -1.97 14.32 8.53
C ASP A 152 -1.15 13.03 8.70
N VAL A 153 -0.12 12.88 7.85
CA VAL A 153 0.83 11.75 7.89
C VAL A 153 1.83 11.89 9.05
N LYS A 154 2.18 13.13 9.43
CA LYS A 154 3.23 13.45 10.42
C LYS A 154 2.70 13.57 11.85
N LYS A 155 1.47 14.04 12.07
CA LYS A 155 0.90 14.28 13.42
C LYS A 155 -0.19 13.29 13.82
N LYS A 156 0.19 12.01 13.95
CA LYS A 156 -0.62 10.92 14.52
C LYS A 156 -1.87 10.52 13.72
N LYS A 157 -1.69 10.18 12.43
CA LYS A 157 -2.61 9.31 11.66
C LYS A 157 -4.10 9.65 11.87
N LYS A 158 -4.46 10.93 11.76
CA LYS A 158 -5.87 11.37 11.91
C LYS A 158 -6.63 11.04 10.64
N TRP A 159 -7.78 10.41 10.80
CA TRP A 159 -8.67 10.03 9.71
C TRP A 159 -9.98 10.80 9.83
N SER A 160 -10.46 11.37 8.73
CA SER A 160 -11.83 11.88 8.64
C SER A 160 -12.70 10.89 7.88
N LYS A 161 -13.96 10.73 8.30
CA LYS A 161 -14.95 9.89 7.61
C LYS A 161 -15.87 10.78 6.77
N LYS A 162 -16.11 10.38 5.53
CA LYS A 162 -17.12 10.95 4.64
C LYS A 162 -17.99 9.80 4.12
N ASN A 163 -19.30 10.00 4.10
CA ASN A 163 -20.24 9.06 3.51
C ASN A 163 -20.83 9.71 2.24
N PHE A 164 -20.95 8.94 1.18
CA PHE A 164 -21.54 9.37 -0.07
C PHE A 164 -22.62 8.37 -0.47
N GLY A 165 -23.86 8.85 -0.63
CA GLY A 165 -24.91 8.09 -1.32
C GLY A 165 -24.81 8.35 -2.83
N LEU A 166 -24.98 7.30 -3.63
CA LEU A 166 -25.19 7.45 -5.06
C LEU A 166 -26.64 7.84 -5.27
N ALA A 167 -26.87 9.06 -5.79
CA ALA A 167 -28.20 9.46 -6.22
C ALA A 167 -28.62 8.56 -7.39
N THR A 168 -29.74 7.87 -7.22
CA THR A 168 -30.41 7.07 -8.26
C THR A 168 -31.29 7.94 -9.13
#